data_AF-A0AB38GDH5-F1
#
_entry.id   AF-A0AB38GDH5-F1
#
_cell.length_a   1.000
_cell.length_b   1.000
_cell.length_c   1.000
_cell.angle_alpha   90.00
_cell.angle_beta   90.00
_cell.angle_gamma   90.00
#
_symmetry.space_group_name_H-M   'P 1'
#
loop_
_entity.id
_entity.type
_entity.pdbx_description
1 polymer ?
#
loop_
_entity_poly.entity_id
_entity_poly.type
_entity_poly.pdbx_seq_one_letter_code
_entity_poly.pdbx_strand_id
1 'polypeptide(L)'
;MKKATKLLLFILPISSISVLGVVSCTTTSSNAKQPDKKPEKPNEKDPITPPKPDDKKPNNNDNNSNDSNNNSNPNNKPDSTKPEENQPKKPNEQPQGDDSNNNVQPHNDQPADQPEIHKVDFSDVDKLPEEISLEHFTNYKNKSLESAWSDLQKDSTVFSHILFKNLKGYRISFENISGVKFDHSKGVIDNVKIKFTKEGESKTRVFVLTGLKRTDSVEPKEPKNNKDNYIKPKSVDNRLSGLFPSLLAYMLLFVENNKKYEEIQWTKNSINFDQLKNKNTNFFDESFVGFNVGTKELLFEYNENDRTKYEDKIINAKYDDINGELGLEVEIKNREESNLSEPSITKVFNFKGFRKANFNNQNKNVLSLSLLPSDLKDLITTKGSLKSDVDKAIKSKDFSKKISISNNDFIKNGLFKKLILNVVDNENHIYRDTQSLKLDYSNKSEENNTIIAFNDGTSLYPLHTKIDKDSISDIFITIINEDGQNKLEIEFNVNISFYASNLSDLTSHSTSKDETLKYKINSSTRIG
;
A
#
# COMPACT_ATOMS: atom_id res chain seq x y z
N MET A 1 8.96 0.26 -44.90
CA MET A 1 8.96 -0.08 -43.46
C MET A 1 10.41 -0.28 -43.01
N LYS A 2 10.79 0.18 -41.81
CA LYS A 2 12.01 -0.27 -41.10
C LYS A 2 11.64 -0.42 -39.63
N LYS A 3 11.94 -1.57 -39.01
CA LYS A 3 11.68 -1.82 -37.59
C LYS A 3 12.85 -1.27 -36.77
N ALA A 4 12.58 -0.47 -35.74
CA ALA A 4 13.60 -0.01 -34.81
C ALA A 4 13.79 -1.05 -33.70
N THR A 5 15.02 -1.52 -33.50
CA THR A 5 15.37 -2.37 -32.35
C THR A 5 15.52 -1.50 -31.11
N LYS A 6 14.93 -1.91 -29.99
CA LYS A 6 15.05 -1.19 -28.71
C LYS A 6 16.50 -1.20 -28.22
N LEU A 7 17.08 -0.03 -27.99
CA LEU A 7 18.28 0.10 -27.17
C LEU A 7 17.84 0.27 -25.70
N LEU A 8 18.27 -0.63 -24.82
CA LEU A 8 18.07 -0.46 -23.38
C LEU A 8 19.11 0.52 -22.84
N LEU A 9 18.68 1.73 -22.51
CA LEU A 9 19.46 2.69 -21.75
C LEU A 9 19.23 2.44 -20.26
N PHE A 10 20.32 2.22 -19.52
CA PHE A 10 20.28 2.05 -18.07
C PHE A 10 19.77 3.33 -17.40
N ILE A 11 18.84 3.18 -16.45
CA ILE A 11 18.41 4.27 -15.59
C ILE A 11 19.48 4.45 -14.51
N LEU A 12 20.22 5.56 -14.57
CA LEU A 12 21.08 5.98 -13.46
C LEU A 12 20.23 6.61 -12.35
N PRO A 13 20.49 6.31 -11.06
CA PRO A 13 19.89 7.05 -9.96
C PRO A 13 20.46 8.48 -9.97
N ILE A 14 19.60 9.47 -10.20
CA ILE A 14 20.02 10.88 -10.13
C ILE A 14 20.21 11.24 -8.66
N SER A 15 21.46 11.24 -8.21
CA SER A 15 21.84 11.64 -6.86
C SER A 15 21.43 13.08 -6.56
N SER A 16 20.97 13.30 -5.34
CA SER A 16 20.49 14.60 -4.84
C SER A 16 21.60 15.67 -4.83
N ILE A 17 21.37 16.79 -5.51
CA ILE A 17 22.13 18.03 -5.34
C ILE A 17 21.14 19.15 -4.99
N SER A 18 21.21 19.61 -3.74
CA SER A 18 20.45 20.78 -3.27
C SER A 18 21.33 22.03 -3.37
N VAL A 19 20.99 22.96 -4.25
CA VAL A 19 21.63 24.28 -4.33
C VAL A 19 20.56 25.36 -4.39
N LEU A 20 20.55 26.25 -3.40
CA LEU A 20 19.80 27.49 -3.42
C LEU A 20 20.49 28.49 -4.35
N GLY A 21 19.77 29.05 -5.32
CA GLY A 21 20.29 30.03 -6.27
C GLY A 21 19.19 30.97 -6.75
N VAL A 22 19.08 32.15 -6.14
CA VAL A 22 18.06 33.15 -6.49
C VAL A 22 18.60 34.06 -7.60
N VAL A 23 18.06 33.94 -8.82
CA VAL A 23 18.25 34.94 -9.89
C VAL A 23 16.91 35.19 -10.57
N SER A 24 16.45 36.45 -10.51
CA SER A 24 15.25 36.90 -11.22
C SER A 24 15.62 37.35 -12.64
N CYS A 25 14.93 36.83 -13.65
CA CYS A 25 14.92 37.36 -15.01
C CYS A 25 13.51 37.29 -15.62
N THR A 26 12.85 38.43 -15.73
CA THR A 26 11.59 38.60 -16.47
C THR A 26 11.85 38.70 -17.97
N THR A 27 11.11 37.95 -18.80
CA THR A 27 11.08 38.14 -20.26
C THR A 27 9.65 38.20 -20.77
N THR A 28 9.07 39.40 -20.77
CA THR A 28 7.79 39.68 -21.46
C THR A 28 8.00 39.65 -22.97
N SER A 29 7.01 39.14 -23.71
CA SER A 29 7.07 39.07 -25.17
C SER A 29 7.02 40.45 -25.83
N SER A 30 7.83 40.65 -26.88
CA SER A 30 7.71 41.81 -27.76
C SER A 30 7.98 41.43 -29.21
N ASN A 31 7.01 41.69 -30.09
CA ASN A 31 7.25 41.77 -31.53
C ASN A 31 6.48 42.99 -32.05
N ALA A 32 7.13 43.87 -32.80
CA ALA A 32 6.81 45.30 -32.76
C ALA A 32 6.31 45.89 -34.09
N LYS A 33 5.70 47.09 -34.00
CA LYS A 33 5.72 48.10 -35.06
C LYS A 33 6.17 49.43 -34.47
N GLN A 34 7.21 50.01 -35.08
CA GLN A 34 7.78 51.35 -34.84
C GLN A 34 7.22 52.35 -35.87
N PRO A 35 7.57 53.66 -35.88
CA PRO A 35 8.64 54.41 -35.16
C PRO A 35 8.04 55.45 -34.15
N ASP A 36 8.75 56.40 -33.51
CA ASP A 36 9.82 57.26 -34.02
C ASP A 36 10.64 58.07 -32.96
N LYS A 37 11.73 58.68 -33.43
CA LYS A 37 12.68 59.66 -32.82
C LYS A 37 13.88 59.17 -31.96
N LYS A 38 15.06 59.66 -32.39
CA LYS A 38 16.41 59.76 -31.76
C LYS A 38 16.49 61.01 -30.82
N PRO A 39 17.64 61.35 -30.16
CA PRO A 39 18.97 60.71 -30.06
C PRO A 39 19.27 60.25 -28.58
N GLU A 40 20.47 59.88 -28.10
CA GLU A 40 21.87 60.09 -28.55
C GLU A 40 22.84 58.98 -28.08
N LYS A 41 24.12 59.05 -28.48
CA LYS A 41 25.21 58.07 -28.17
C LYS A 41 26.22 58.72 -27.20
N PRO A 42 27.10 57.98 -26.48
CA PRO A 42 28.12 57.09 -27.06
C PRO A 42 28.29 55.75 -26.27
N ASN A 43 29.27 54.86 -26.47
CA ASN A 43 30.40 54.87 -27.41
C ASN A 43 30.61 53.51 -28.15
N GLU A 44 31.62 52.73 -27.72
CA GLU A 44 32.33 51.65 -28.44
C GLU A 44 33.16 50.77 -27.48
N LYS A 45 33.24 49.45 -27.72
CA LYS A 45 34.50 48.75 -28.08
C LYS A 45 34.27 47.25 -28.35
N ASP A 46 34.53 46.87 -29.59
CA ASP A 46 34.64 45.51 -30.16
C ASP A 46 36.07 45.34 -30.72
N PRO A 47 36.48 44.18 -31.29
CA PRO A 47 36.27 42.79 -30.85
C PRO A 47 37.59 41.97 -30.91
N ILE A 48 37.61 40.72 -30.41
CA ILE A 48 38.61 39.71 -30.83
C ILE A 48 37.98 38.31 -31.00
N THR A 49 38.17 37.75 -32.20
CA THR A 49 38.12 36.30 -32.56
C THR A 49 39.35 36.06 -33.46
N PRO A 50 39.91 34.83 -33.62
CA PRO A 50 39.22 33.61 -34.12
C PRO A 50 39.87 32.31 -33.50
N PRO A 51 39.99 31.12 -34.15
CA PRO A 51 39.26 30.51 -35.27
C PRO A 51 38.73 29.07 -34.99
N LYS A 52 38.06 28.48 -35.98
CA LYS A 52 37.89 27.01 -36.15
C LYS A 52 39.08 26.38 -36.91
N PRO A 53 39.22 25.04 -36.90
CA PRO A 53 39.22 24.31 -38.18
C PRO A 53 38.31 23.05 -38.19
N ASP A 54 38.16 22.42 -39.36
CA ASP A 54 37.09 21.45 -39.68
C ASP A 54 37.58 20.02 -40.06
N ASP A 55 36.61 19.11 -40.22
CA ASP A 55 36.56 17.87 -41.04
C ASP A 55 37.74 16.87 -41.13
N LYS A 56 37.43 15.56 -40.92
CA LYS A 56 37.26 14.59 -42.05
C LYS A 56 36.84 13.17 -41.63
N LYS A 57 36.39 12.38 -42.63
CA LYS A 57 35.96 10.97 -42.55
C LYS A 57 36.41 10.20 -43.81
N PRO A 58 36.97 8.99 -43.65
CA PRO A 58 36.66 7.80 -44.50
C PRO A 58 36.35 6.55 -43.61
N ASN A 59 35.75 5.40 -43.99
CA ASN A 59 35.62 4.60 -45.24
C ASN A 59 36.82 3.66 -45.54
N ASN A 60 36.69 2.37 -45.88
CA ASN A 60 35.53 1.44 -45.89
C ASN A 60 35.97 -0.06 -46.07
N ASN A 61 35.09 -1.05 -45.82
CA ASN A 61 35.19 -2.49 -46.18
C ASN A 61 36.32 -3.34 -45.48
N ASP A 62 36.39 -4.69 -45.48
CA ASP A 62 35.61 -5.75 -46.18
C ASP A 62 35.62 -7.16 -45.49
N ASN A 63 34.69 -8.04 -45.93
CA ASN A 63 34.71 -9.53 -46.02
C ASN A 63 34.82 -10.55 -44.83
N ASN A 64 33.77 -11.39 -44.75
CA ASN A 64 33.72 -12.89 -44.86
C ASN A 64 33.45 -13.89 -43.70
N SER A 65 32.51 -14.80 -44.03
CA SER A 65 32.34 -16.24 -43.70
C SER A 65 32.22 -16.77 -42.26
N ASN A 66 31.02 -17.28 -41.92
CA ASN A 66 30.74 -18.73 -42.10
C ASN A 66 29.24 -19.10 -41.96
N ASP A 67 28.84 -20.21 -42.59
CA ASP A 67 27.56 -20.91 -42.43
C ASP A 67 27.41 -21.53 -41.01
N SER A 68 26.23 -21.88 -40.46
CA SER A 68 25.24 -22.77 -41.09
C SER A 68 23.91 -22.95 -40.32
N ASN A 69 22.85 -23.26 -41.08
CA ASN A 69 21.73 -24.18 -40.78
C ASN A 69 20.82 -24.05 -39.53
N ASN A 70 19.60 -23.58 -39.82
CA ASN A 70 18.33 -24.33 -39.75
C ASN A 70 17.63 -24.69 -38.41
N ASN A 71 16.35 -25.11 -38.55
CA ASN A 71 15.31 -25.14 -37.52
C ASN A 71 14.27 -26.25 -37.82
N SER A 72 13.53 -26.73 -36.80
CA SER A 72 12.34 -27.63 -36.81
C SER A 72 12.54 -29.17 -36.71
N ASN A 73 11.98 -29.76 -35.62
CA ASN A 73 11.01 -30.88 -35.47
C ASN A 73 10.74 -31.91 -36.62
N PRO A 74 10.12 -33.12 -36.41
CA PRO A 74 9.42 -33.67 -35.20
C PRO A 74 9.59 -35.23 -34.93
N ASN A 75 8.63 -35.84 -34.18
CA ASN A 75 8.29 -37.29 -34.03
C ASN A 75 9.15 -38.16 -33.05
N ASN A 76 8.67 -39.26 -32.39
CA ASN A 76 7.36 -39.95 -32.39
C ASN A 76 7.00 -40.72 -31.06
N LYS A 77 5.80 -41.36 -31.02
CA LYS A 77 5.10 -42.15 -29.94
C LYS A 77 5.55 -43.66 -29.86
N PRO A 78 4.99 -44.63 -29.05
CA PRO A 78 3.97 -44.63 -27.95
C PRO A 78 4.20 -45.60 -26.71
N ASP A 79 3.11 -45.87 -25.93
CA ASP A 79 2.77 -47.02 -25.04
C ASP A 79 3.39 -47.20 -23.61
N SER A 80 2.73 -47.77 -22.57
CA SER A 80 1.27 -47.91 -22.26
C SER A 80 0.95 -48.31 -20.77
N THR A 81 -0.14 -47.73 -20.19
CA THR A 81 -1.11 -48.23 -19.16
C THR A 81 -0.76 -48.80 -17.75
N LYS A 82 -1.49 -48.25 -16.73
CA LYS A 82 -1.89 -48.77 -15.38
C LYS A 82 -2.81 -50.04 -15.44
N PRO A 83 -3.11 -50.86 -14.38
CA PRO A 83 -3.76 -50.53 -13.05
C PRO A 83 -3.33 -51.41 -11.80
N GLU A 84 -3.90 -51.35 -10.58
CA GLU A 84 -4.23 -50.20 -9.69
C GLU A 84 -4.31 -50.53 -8.15
N GLU A 85 -5.22 -51.39 -7.61
CA GLU A 85 -5.58 -51.45 -6.14
C GLU A 85 -5.75 -52.85 -5.50
N ASN A 86 -5.57 -53.01 -4.16
CA ASN A 86 -6.57 -53.48 -3.15
C ASN A 86 -6.04 -53.93 -1.75
N GLN A 87 -6.91 -53.82 -0.73
CA GLN A 87 -6.97 -54.60 0.55
C GLN A 87 -8.40 -55.23 0.62
N PRO A 88 -8.84 -56.11 1.58
CA PRO A 88 -8.28 -56.49 2.90
C PRO A 88 -8.49 -57.98 3.39
N LYS A 89 -8.24 -58.22 4.71
CA LYS A 89 -8.75 -59.30 5.62
C LYS A 89 -8.14 -60.73 5.63
N LYS A 90 -8.24 -61.37 6.81
CA LYS A 90 -7.98 -62.80 7.14
C LYS A 90 -9.26 -63.66 6.97
N PRO A 91 -9.15 -65.00 6.80
CA PRO A 91 -9.12 -66.01 7.90
C PRO A 91 -7.86 -66.93 7.79
N ASN A 92 -7.65 -68.08 8.46
CA ASN A 92 -7.95 -68.70 9.77
C ASN A 92 -7.73 -70.24 9.59
N GLU A 93 -7.60 -71.00 10.68
CA GLU A 93 -7.70 -72.48 10.79
C GLU A 93 -6.45 -73.38 10.56
N GLN A 94 -6.56 -74.60 11.12
CA GLN A 94 -5.61 -75.70 11.32
C GLN A 94 -5.99 -76.90 10.39
N PRO A 95 -5.46 -78.14 10.47
CA PRO A 95 -4.39 -78.75 11.29
C PRO A 95 -3.23 -79.26 10.38
N GLN A 96 -2.48 -80.37 10.54
CA GLN A 96 -2.40 -81.56 11.42
C GLN A 96 -0.91 -82.02 11.45
N GLY A 97 -0.43 -82.98 12.25
CA GLY A 97 -1.15 -83.93 13.11
C GLY A 97 -0.25 -84.70 14.10
N ASP A 98 -0.82 -85.78 14.62
CA ASP A 98 -0.36 -86.54 15.80
C ASP A 98 0.67 -87.64 15.48
N ASP A 99 1.51 -87.98 16.47
CA ASP A 99 1.79 -89.36 16.96
C ASP A 99 3.05 -89.38 17.89
N SER A 100 3.16 -90.18 18.96
CA SER A 100 2.15 -90.98 19.70
C SER A 100 2.75 -91.48 21.04
N ASN A 101 1.90 -91.77 22.05
CA ASN A 101 2.22 -92.54 23.29
C ASN A 101 3.27 -91.91 24.25
N ASN A 102 3.35 -92.17 25.58
CA ASN A 102 2.47 -92.74 26.63
C ASN A 102 3.14 -92.44 28.01
N ASN A 103 2.55 -92.53 29.22
CA ASN A 103 1.17 -92.50 29.77
C ASN A 103 1.30 -92.58 31.33
N VAL A 104 0.20 -92.81 32.07
CA VAL A 104 0.11 -93.27 33.49
C VAL A 104 0.31 -92.19 34.58
N GLN A 105 -0.82 -91.60 34.99
CA GLN A 105 -1.16 -91.10 36.34
C GLN A 105 -1.15 -92.25 37.40
N PRO A 106 -1.29 -92.05 38.75
CA PRO A 106 -1.90 -90.91 39.47
C PRO A 106 -1.27 -90.48 40.83
N HIS A 107 -1.98 -89.57 41.51
CA HIS A 107 -2.18 -89.43 42.98
C HIS A 107 -1.22 -88.65 43.92
N ASN A 108 -1.80 -87.54 44.41
CA ASN A 108 -2.00 -87.14 45.83
C ASN A 108 -0.88 -86.57 46.75
N ASP A 109 -1.37 -85.54 47.47
CA ASP A 109 -1.10 -85.11 48.85
C ASP A 109 0.25 -84.50 49.28
N GLN A 110 0.14 -83.18 49.49
CA GLN A 110 0.78 -82.37 50.55
C GLN A 110 2.25 -81.93 50.36
N PRO A 111 2.67 -80.86 51.07
CA PRO A 111 3.52 -79.84 50.43
C PRO A 111 5.01 -79.98 50.71
N ALA A 112 5.81 -79.59 49.72
CA ALA A 112 7.19 -79.19 49.89
C ALA A 112 7.43 -77.89 49.10
N ASP A 113 8.15 -76.97 49.74
CA ASP A 113 8.85 -75.79 49.21
C ASP A 113 8.16 -74.92 48.14
N GLN A 114 7.85 -73.67 48.55
CA GLN A 114 7.87 -72.56 47.59
C GLN A 114 9.26 -72.53 46.95
N PRO A 115 9.39 -72.41 45.61
CA PRO A 115 10.70 -72.13 45.02
C PRO A 115 11.23 -70.82 45.59
N GLU A 116 12.49 -70.79 46.00
CA GLU A 116 13.15 -69.53 46.36
C GLU A 116 13.00 -68.55 45.19
N ILE A 117 12.23 -67.49 45.40
CA ILE A 117 12.11 -66.42 44.41
C ILE A 117 13.48 -65.76 44.36
N HIS A 118 14.26 -66.11 43.34
CA HIS A 118 15.65 -65.71 43.15
C HIS A 118 15.72 -64.24 42.73
N LYS A 119 15.37 -63.38 43.70
CA LYS A 119 15.16 -61.95 43.54
C LYS A 119 16.49 -61.29 43.19
N VAL A 120 16.53 -60.64 42.04
CA VAL A 120 17.76 -60.13 41.45
C VAL A 120 18.25 -58.96 42.29
N ASP A 121 19.50 -59.01 42.75
CA ASP A 121 20.09 -57.84 43.40
C ASP A 121 20.38 -56.75 42.36
N PHE A 122 19.86 -55.56 42.66
CA PHE A 122 20.08 -54.30 41.93
C PHE A 122 20.79 -53.26 42.81
N SER A 123 21.43 -53.68 43.91
CA SER A 123 22.11 -52.76 44.84
C SER A 123 23.30 -52.02 44.22
N ASP A 124 23.77 -52.42 43.03
CA ASP A 124 24.72 -51.68 42.20
C ASP A 124 24.03 -50.56 41.41
N VAL A 125 22.86 -50.82 40.83
CA VAL A 125 21.99 -49.83 40.17
C VAL A 125 21.51 -48.75 41.14
N ASP A 126 21.26 -49.10 42.41
CA ASP A 126 20.90 -48.13 43.46
C ASP A 126 22.06 -47.21 43.89
N LYS A 127 23.31 -47.63 43.67
CA LYS A 127 24.52 -46.83 43.98
C LYS A 127 24.92 -45.89 42.84
N LEU A 128 24.22 -45.92 41.70
CA LEU A 128 24.47 -45.00 40.59
C LEU A 128 24.12 -43.55 40.99
N PRO A 129 24.92 -42.55 40.58
CA PRO A 129 24.54 -41.14 40.70
C PRO A 129 23.34 -40.85 39.78
N GLU A 130 22.41 -40.01 40.25
CA GLU A 130 21.23 -39.62 39.47
C GLU A 130 21.57 -38.55 38.42
N GLU A 131 22.64 -37.77 38.63
CA GLU A 131 23.18 -36.86 37.63
C GLU A 131 24.19 -37.56 36.71
N ILE A 132 24.07 -37.37 35.40
CA ILE A 132 25.04 -37.84 34.40
C ILE A 132 25.44 -36.67 33.49
N SER A 133 26.66 -36.16 33.66
CA SER A 133 27.18 -35.09 32.81
C SER A 133 27.65 -35.61 31.45
N LEU A 134 27.14 -35.00 30.39
CA LEU A 134 27.53 -35.23 29.00
C LEU A 134 28.55 -34.20 28.49
N GLU A 135 29.11 -33.38 29.39
CA GLU A 135 29.95 -32.22 29.02
C GLU A 135 31.19 -32.57 28.18
N HIS A 136 31.75 -33.77 28.36
CA HIS A 136 32.94 -34.23 27.63
C HIS A 136 32.62 -34.90 26.28
N PHE A 137 31.34 -35.11 25.95
CA PHE A 137 30.93 -35.79 24.73
C PHE A 137 30.53 -34.76 23.65
N THR A 138 31.48 -34.41 22.79
CA THR A 138 31.33 -33.41 21.71
C THR A 138 30.11 -33.64 20.81
N ASN A 139 29.76 -34.91 20.56
CA ASN A 139 28.59 -35.34 19.78
C ASN A 139 27.24 -34.88 20.38
N TYR A 140 27.21 -34.51 21.67
CA TYR A 140 26.01 -34.12 22.40
C TYR A 140 26.11 -32.70 22.98
N LYS A 141 27.28 -32.30 23.52
CA LYS A 141 27.53 -30.97 24.14
C LYS A 141 27.03 -29.79 23.30
N ASN A 142 27.18 -29.87 21.97
CA ASN A 142 26.93 -28.75 21.06
C ASN A 142 25.55 -28.77 20.37
N LYS A 143 24.73 -29.79 20.61
CA LYS A 143 23.39 -29.95 20.00
C LYS A 143 22.30 -29.32 20.87
N SER A 144 21.10 -29.08 20.31
CA SER A 144 19.93 -28.73 21.14
C SER A 144 19.55 -29.92 22.05
N LEU A 145 18.81 -29.67 23.13
CA LEU A 145 18.49 -30.73 24.10
C LEU A 145 17.63 -31.84 23.49
N GLU A 146 16.69 -31.49 22.61
CA GLU A 146 15.83 -32.41 21.86
C GLU A 146 16.63 -33.20 20.82
N SER A 147 17.58 -32.54 20.15
CA SER A 147 18.48 -33.17 19.18
C SER A 147 19.41 -34.17 19.87
N ALA A 148 20.00 -33.77 21.01
CA ALA A 148 20.82 -34.65 21.84
C ALA A 148 20.00 -35.84 22.36
N TRP A 149 18.79 -35.60 22.87
CA TRP A 149 17.88 -36.64 23.34
C TRP A 149 17.50 -37.64 22.25
N SER A 150 17.11 -37.13 21.07
CA SER A 150 16.75 -37.95 19.91
C SER A 150 17.92 -38.82 19.44
N ASP A 151 19.17 -38.34 19.54
CA ASP A 151 20.34 -39.11 19.15
C ASP A 151 20.80 -40.09 20.23
N LEU A 152 20.74 -39.73 21.52
CA LEU A 152 20.98 -40.65 22.64
C LEU A 152 20.06 -41.88 22.57
N GLN A 153 18.82 -41.72 22.10
CA GLN A 153 17.87 -42.81 21.90
C GLN A 153 18.21 -43.75 20.73
N LYS A 154 18.95 -43.27 19.71
CA LYS A 154 19.36 -44.04 18.53
C LYS A 154 20.73 -44.69 18.71
N ASP A 155 21.59 -44.07 19.51
CA ASP A 155 22.92 -44.56 19.84
C ASP A 155 22.85 -45.80 20.74
N SER A 156 22.86 -46.99 20.11
CA SER A 156 22.88 -48.28 20.82
C SER A 156 24.11 -48.49 21.71
N THR A 157 25.14 -47.63 21.59
CA THR A 157 26.35 -47.68 22.43
C THR A 157 26.26 -46.79 23.67
N VAL A 158 25.24 -45.94 23.79
CA VAL A 158 25.07 -44.93 24.86
C VAL A 158 25.23 -45.53 26.27
N PHE A 159 24.61 -46.68 26.55
CA PHE A 159 24.66 -47.27 27.89
C PHE A 159 26.04 -47.85 28.23
N SER A 160 26.75 -48.43 27.24
CA SER A 160 28.05 -49.08 27.45
C SER A 160 29.24 -48.13 27.32
N HIS A 161 29.11 -47.02 26.58
CA HIS A 161 30.22 -46.10 26.29
C HIS A 161 30.06 -44.69 26.88
N ILE A 162 28.84 -44.32 27.33
CA ILE A 162 28.55 -42.97 27.83
C ILE A 162 28.05 -43.02 29.28
N LEU A 163 26.99 -43.78 29.55
CA LEU A 163 26.28 -43.71 30.83
C LEU A 163 26.80 -44.70 31.90
N PHE A 164 26.98 -45.99 31.58
CA PHE A 164 27.15 -47.05 32.60
C PHE A 164 28.26 -48.07 32.27
N LYS A 165 29.45 -47.58 31.88
CA LYS A 165 30.63 -48.37 31.47
C LYS A 165 31.01 -49.56 32.36
N ASN A 166 30.67 -49.50 33.65
CA ASN A 166 31.10 -50.48 34.65
C ASN A 166 30.03 -51.54 34.99
N LEU A 167 28.78 -51.39 34.53
CA LEU A 167 27.72 -52.39 34.75
C LEU A 167 27.84 -53.53 33.73
N LYS A 168 27.74 -54.78 34.21
CA LYS A 168 27.79 -55.99 33.38
C LYS A 168 26.59 -56.89 33.70
N GLY A 169 26.13 -57.66 32.71
CA GLY A 169 25.00 -58.58 32.85
C GLY A 169 23.60 -57.94 32.71
N TYR A 170 23.51 -56.60 32.62
CA TYR A 170 22.24 -55.89 32.40
C TYR A 170 21.96 -55.62 30.93
N ARG A 171 20.71 -55.85 30.50
CA ARG A 171 20.11 -55.20 29.34
C ARG A 171 19.54 -53.86 29.79
N ILE A 172 20.07 -52.76 29.25
CA ILE A 172 19.71 -51.39 29.65
C ILE A 172 18.95 -50.71 28.50
N SER A 173 17.89 -49.97 28.81
CA SER A 173 17.09 -49.20 27.83
C SER A 173 16.39 -48.00 28.47
N PHE A 174 16.14 -46.94 27.70
CA PHE A 174 15.25 -45.86 28.14
C PHE A 174 13.81 -46.39 28.29
N GLU A 175 13.07 -45.90 29.29
CA GLU A 175 11.67 -46.24 29.53
C GLU A 175 10.82 -44.96 29.54
N ASN A 176 9.63 -44.99 28.93
CA ASN A 176 8.69 -43.88 28.82
C ASN A 176 9.31 -42.53 28.36
N ILE A 177 9.53 -42.44 27.04
CA ILE A 177 10.16 -41.30 26.36
C ILE A 177 9.41 -39.96 26.53
N SER A 178 8.08 -39.96 26.71
CA SER A 178 7.26 -38.74 26.73
C SER A 178 7.19 -38.04 28.09
N GLY A 179 7.80 -38.59 29.14
CA GLY A 179 7.84 -37.96 30.47
C GLY A 179 8.98 -36.95 30.68
N VAL A 180 9.92 -36.86 29.73
CA VAL A 180 11.17 -36.10 29.85
C VAL A 180 10.93 -34.58 29.80
N LYS A 181 11.71 -33.83 30.58
CA LYS A 181 11.64 -32.36 30.66
C LYS A 181 12.95 -31.72 30.19
N PHE A 182 12.86 -30.58 29.52
CA PHE A 182 14.01 -29.85 28.99
C PHE A 182 14.18 -28.52 29.72
N ASP A 183 15.26 -28.37 30.50
CA ASP A 183 15.68 -27.09 31.06
C ASP A 183 16.80 -26.51 30.19
N HIS A 184 16.35 -25.76 29.19
CA HIS A 184 17.21 -25.07 28.23
C HIS A 184 18.18 -24.09 28.89
N SER A 185 17.76 -23.42 29.97
CA SER A 185 18.57 -22.42 30.69
C SER A 185 19.79 -23.04 31.36
N LYS A 186 19.64 -24.23 31.95
CA LYS A 186 20.75 -24.95 32.60
C LYS A 186 21.53 -25.85 31.64
N GLY A 187 20.94 -26.21 30.50
CA GLY A 187 21.48 -27.21 29.57
C GLY A 187 21.26 -28.63 30.08
N VAL A 188 20.03 -28.91 30.54
CA VAL A 188 19.69 -30.10 31.34
C VAL A 188 18.45 -30.82 30.81
N ILE A 189 18.49 -32.15 30.83
CA ILE A 189 17.36 -33.04 30.51
C ILE A 189 16.98 -33.80 31.79
N ASP A 190 15.80 -33.49 32.33
CA ASP A 190 15.26 -34.01 33.60
C ASP A 190 14.23 -35.14 33.36
N ASN A 191 14.00 -35.96 34.38
CA ASN A 191 13.10 -37.11 34.40
C ASN A 191 13.44 -38.20 33.36
N VAL A 192 14.73 -38.40 33.06
CA VAL A 192 15.20 -39.44 32.14
C VAL A 192 15.14 -40.80 32.80
N LYS A 193 14.14 -41.62 32.45
CA LYS A 193 13.93 -42.94 33.02
C LYS A 193 14.73 -44.00 32.26
N ILE A 194 15.52 -44.78 32.99
CA ILE A 194 16.36 -45.85 32.46
C ILE A 194 16.04 -47.14 33.20
N LYS A 195 15.71 -48.18 32.44
CA LYS A 195 15.37 -49.53 32.89
C LYS A 195 16.57 -50.44 32.74
N PHE A 196 16.89 -51.15 33.83
CA PHE A 196 17.92 -52.16 33.93
C PHE A 196 17.24 -53.51 34.08
N THR A 197 17.46 -54.43 33.13
CA THR A 197 16.85 -55.76 33.09
C THR A 197 17.94 -56.82 33.25
N LYS A 198 17.76 -57.77 34.16
CA LYS A 198 18.70 -58.88 34.42
C LYS A 198 17.90 -60.09 34.91
N GLU A 199 18.25 -61.28 34.41
CA GLU A 199 17.62 -62.56 34.79
C GLU A 199 16.06 -62.59 34.73
N GLY A 200 15.46 -61.71 33.92
CA GLY A 200 14.01 -61.56 33.74
C GLY A 200 13.38 -60.46 34.60
N GLU A 201 13.96 -60.14 35.75
CA GLU A 201 13.53 -59.00 36.57
C GLU A 201 13.98 -57.65 35.98
N SER A 202 13.35 -56.56 36.43
CA SER A 202 13.63 -55.20 35.95
C SER A 202 13.52 -54.17 37.05
N LYS A 203 14.44 -53.19 37.05
CA LYS A 203 14.39 -51.99 37.89
C LYS A 203 14.57 -50.74 37.04
N THR A 204 13.76 -49.71 37.29
CA THR A 204 13.87 -48.41 36.62
C THR A 204 14.32 -47.35 37.62
N ARG A 205 15.29 -46.52 37.24
CA ARG A 205 15.67 -45.31 37.97
C ARG A 205 15.50 -44.07 37.10
N VAL A 206 15.37 -42.92 37.76
CA VAL A 206 15.26 -41.60 37.14
C VAL A 206 16.63 -40.94 37.20
N PHE A 207 17.02 -40.28 36.11
CA PHE A 207 18.29 -39.58 35.96
C PHE A 207 18.07 -38.17 35.40
N VAL A 208 19.08 -37.33 35.62
CA VAL A 208 19.20 -35.96 35.10
C VAL A 208 20.46 -35.89 34.24
N LEU A 209 20.31 -35.59 32.95
CA LEU A 209 21.46 -35.44 32.05
C LEU A 209 21.88 -33.97 32.00
N THR A 210 23.15 -33.70 32.27
CA THR A 210 23.69 -32.32 32.40
C THR A 210 24.85 -32.09 31.43
N GLY A 211 25.42 -30.88 31.41
CA GLY A 211 26.56 -30.56 30.56
C GLY A 211 26.25 -30.45 29.05
N LEU A 212 24.97 -30.39 28.68
CA LEU A 212 24.52 -30.16 27.31
C LEU A 212 24.45 -28.66 26.99
N LYS A 213 24.19 -28.32 25.72
CA LYS A 213 24.12 -26.93 25.27
C LYS A 213 23.08 -26.15 26.08
N ARG A 214 23.54 -25.15 26.81
CA ARG A 214 22.66 -24.11 27.35
C ARG A 214 22.11 -23.30 26.18
N THR A 215 20.79 -23.20 26.13
CA THR A 215 20.16 -22.05 25.51
C THR A 215 19.94 -21.07 26.65
N ASP A 216 20.92 -20.18 26.88
CA ASP A 216 20.71 -19.05 27.79
C ASP A 216 19.39 -18.39 27.40
N SER A 217 18.59 -18.01 28.40
CA SER A 217 17.28 -17.38 28.18
C SER A 217 17.46 -15.93 27.75
N VAL A 218 18.01 -15.78 26.54
CA VAL A 218 17.61 -14.75 25.59
C VAL A 218 16.10 -14.91 25.44
N GLU A 219 15.36 -14.18 26.28
CA GLU A 219 14.12 -13.55 25.81
C GLU A 219 14.42 -13.03 24.40
N PRO A 220 13.52 -13.20 23.41
CA PRO A 220 13.66 -12.48 22.16
C PRO A 220 13.58 -10.98 22.45
N LYS A 221 14.76 -10.39 22.68
CA LYS A 221 15.16 -9.18 21.98
C LYS A 221 14.99 -9.49 20.50
N GLU A 222 13.76 -9.38 20.02
CA GLU A 222 13.48 -9.17 18.60
C GLU A 222 14.51 -8.13 18.14
N PRO A 223 15.33 -8.44 17.11
CA PRO A 223 16.51 -7.64 16.80
C PRO A 223 16.05 -6.21 16.52
N LYS A 224 16.30 -5.32 17.49
CA LYS A 224 15.53 -4.11 17.72
C LYS A 224 15.34 -3.36 16.41
N ASN A 225 14.12 -3.39 15.88
CA ASN A 225 13.85 -2.88 14.54
C ASN A 225 13.90 -1.35 14.58
N ASN A 226 15.01 -0.76 14.13
CA ASN A 226 15.23 0.67 14.34
C ASN A 226 14.31 1.51 13.45
N LYS A 227 13.70 0.89 12.43
CA LYS A 227 12.56 1.40 11.65
C LYS A 227 11.41 1.93 12.52
N ASP A 228 11.15 1.34 13.69
CA ASP A 228 10.13 1.84 14.62
C ASP A 228 10.39 3.28 15.06
N ASN A 229 11.67 3.69 15.06
CA ASN A 229 12.14 5.01 15.45
C ASN A 229 12.62 5.86 14.26
N TYR A 230 12.72 5.28 13.05
CA TYR A 230 13.16 5.97 11.83
C TYR A 230 12.21 7.10 11.42
N ILE A 231 10.89 6.92 11.57
CA ILE A 231 9.87 7.93 11.20
C ILE A 231 8.96 8.28 12.38
N LYS A 232 8.77 9.59 12.59
CA LYS A 232 7.81 10.21 13.51
C LYS A 232 6.94 11.24 12.77
N PRO A 233 5.68 11.47 13.20
CA PRO A 233 4.85 12.52 12.62
C PRO A 233 5.27 13.91 13.12
N LYS A 234 5.28 14.89 12.20
CA LYS A 234 5.36 16.32 12.52
C LYS A 234 3.97 16.91 12.81
N SER A 235 3.93 18.09 13.43
CA SER A 235 2.77 18.99 13.30
C SER A 235 2.57 19.38 11.84
N VAL A 236 1.33 19.51 11.38
CA VAL A 236 1.03 19.88 9.99
C VAL A 236 1.65 21.24 9.65
N ASP A 237 2.49 21.25 8.61
CA ASP A 237 3.17 22.44 8.10
C ASP A 237 2.16 23.43 7.50
N ASN A 238 2.36 24.74 7.73
CA ASN A 238 1.43 25.77 7.24
C ASN A 238 1.36 25.86 5.71
N ARG A 239 2.38 25.35 5.00
CA ARG A 239 2.42 25.24 3.53
C ARG A 239 1.58 24.07 3.00
N LEU A 240 1.06 23.23 3.89
CA LEU A 240 0.11 22.14 3.58
C LEU A 240 -1.25 22.28 4.30
N SER A 241 -1.33 22.98 5.43
CA SER A 241 -2.56 23.05 6.26
C SER A 241 -3.77 23.66 5.53
N GLY A 242 -3.56 24.46 4.49
CA GLY A 242 -4.63 25.01 3.65
C GLY A 242 -5.15 24.06 2.56
N LEU A 243 -4.53 22.89 2.35
CA LEU A 243 -5.04 21.88 1.41
C LEU A 243 -6.15 21.04 2.03
N PHE A 244 -7.09 20.59 1.21
CA PHE A 244 -7.99 19.50 1.58
C PHE A 244 -7.22 18.16 1.68
N PRO A 245 -7.44 17.36 2.73
CA PRO A 245 -6.84 16.04 2.92
C PRO A 245 -6.91 15.12 1.71
N SER A 246 -8.02 15.09 0.96
CA SER A 246 -8.15 14.18 -0.18
C SER A 246 -7.11 14.46 -1.28
N LEU A 247 -6.91 15.74 -1.62
CA LEU A 247 -5.97 16.18 -2.66
C LEU A 247 -4.55 15.81 -2.25
N LEU A 248 -4.19 16.06 -0.98
CA LEU A 248 -2.88 15.68 -0.45
C LEU A 248 -2.71 14.15 -0.43
N ALA A 249 -3.72 13.37 -0.04
CA ALA A 249 -3.68 11.91 -0.02
C ALA A 249 -3.45 11.31 -1.42
N TYR A 250 -4.26 11.71 -2.40
CA TYR A 250 -4.11 11.26 -3.79
C TYR A 250 -2.77 11.67 -4.40
N MET A 251 -2.31 12.91 -4.17
CA MET A 251 -1.03 13.39 -4.72
C MET A 251 0.19 12.70 -4.08
N LEU A 252 0.16 12.40 -2.77
CA LEU A 252 1.21 11.63 -2.10
C LEU A 252 1.30 10.20 -2.67
N LEU A 253 0.16 9.53 -2.84
CA LEU A 253 0.12 8.18 -3.41
C LEU A 253 0.55 8.16 -4.90
N PHE A 254 0.19 9.18 -5.69
CA PHE A 254 0.66 9.34 -7.07
C PHE A 254 2.18 9.53 -7.16
N VAL A 255 2.78 10.30 -6.25
CA VAL A 255 4.25 10.47 -6.17
C VAL A 255 4.96 9.15 -5.90
N GLU A 256 4.33 8.24 -5.15
CA GLU A 256 4.87 6.93 -4.76
C GLU A 256 4.60 5.80 -5.80
N ASN A 257 3.59 5.93 -6.68
CA ASN A 257 3.30 4.96 -7.76
C ASN A 257 2.48 5.55 -8.92
N ASN A 258 3.06 6.46 -9.70
CA ASN A 258 2.36 7.23 -10.74
C ASN A 258 1.44 6.41 -11.66
N LYS A 259 1.94 5.29 -12.21
CA LYS A 259 1.21 4.43 -13.17
C LYS A 259 -0.14 3.95 -12.65
N LYS A 260 -0.21 3.57 -11.37
CA LYS A 260 -1.45 3.07 -10.73
C LYS A 260 -2.56 4.13 -10.70
N TYR A 261 -2.18 5.41 -10.66
CA TYR A 261 -3.12 6.53 -10.61
C TYR A 261 -3.37 7.15 -11.98
N GLU A 262 -2.44 7.01 -12.93
CA GLU A 262 -2.65 7.25 -14.36
C GLU A 262 -3.78 6.36 -14.93
N GLU A 263 -3.92 5.11 -14.45
CA GLU A 263 -4.96 4.16 -14.89
C GLU A 263 -6.39 4.55 -14.48
N ILE A 264 -6.59 5.18 -13.31
CA ILE A 264 -7.92 5.65 -12.86
C ILE A 264 -8.28 7.06 -13.35
N GLN A 265 -7.31 7.75 -13.96
CA GLN A 265 -7.44 9.14 -14.40
C GLN A 265 -8.32 9.28 -15.65
N TRP A 266 -9.08 10.37 -15.71
CA TRP A 266 -9.79 10.81 -16.90
C TRP A 266 -8.81 11.30 -17.98
N THR A 267 -9.15 11.06 -19.25
CA THR A 267 -8.24 11.24 -20.40
C THR A 267 -8.57 12.45 -21.28
N LYS A 268 -9.37 13.40 -20.77
CA LYS A 268 -9.84 14.60 -21.51
C LYS A 268 -9.25 15.88 -20.90
N ASN A 269 -9.79 17.06 -21.24
CA ASN A 269 -9.30 18.37 -20.78
C ASN A 269 -9.62 18.64 -19.30
N SER A 270 -8.96 17.90 -18.41
CA SER A 270 -9.21 17.84 -16.97
C SER A 270 -7.99 18.22 -16.15
N ILE A 271 -8.22 18.77 -14.96
CA ILE A 271 -7.16 18.98 -13.97
C ILE A 271 -6.71 17.60 -13.45
N ASN A 272 -5.44 17.27 -13.70
CA ASN A 272 -4.92 15.91 -13.59
C ASN A 272 -3.64 15.85 -12.73
N PHE A 273 -3.15 14.63 -12.46
CA PHE A 273 -2.03 14.44 -11.53
C PHE A 273 -0.75 15.17 -11.97
N ASP A 274 -0.37 15.09 -13.25
CA ASP A 274 0.81 15.80 -13.76
C ASP A 274 0.64 17.33 -13.81
N GLN A 275 -0.58 17.83 -14.03
CA GLN A 275 -0.89 19.26 -13.94
C GLN A 275 -0.78 19.79 -12.50
N LEU A 276 -1.08 18.98 -11.50
CA LEU A 276 -0.99 19.34 -10.08
C LEU A 276 0.42 19.12 -9.49
N LYS A 277 1.25 18.32 -10.17
CA LYS A 277 2.63 18.00 -9.77
C LYS A 277 3.52 19.24 -9.76
N ASN A 278 4.48 19.25 -8.83
CA ASN A 278 5.36 20.39 -8.53
C ASN A 278 4.53 21.65 -8.19
N LYS A 279 5.15 22.84 -8.26
CA LYS A 279 4.48 24.12 -7.98
C LYS A 279 3.85 24.68 -9.25
N ASN A 280 2.61 24.27 -9.54
CA ASN A 280 1.85 24.86 -10.65
C ASN A 280 1.08 26.12 -10.20
N THR A 281 1.64 27.28 -10.52
CA THR A 281 1.07 28.60 -10.17
C THR A 281 -0.22 28.96 -10.91
N ASN A 282 -0.75 28.11 -11.79
CA ASN A 282 -2.10 28.27 -12.34
C ASN A 282 -3.20 27.79 -11.38
N PHE A 283 -2.87 26.83 -10.50
CA PHE A 283 -3.81 26.22 -9.55
C PHE A 283 -3.54 26.63 -8.09
N PHE A 284 -2.29 26.95 -7.76
CA PHE A 284 -1.85 27.26 -6.40
C PHE A 284 -1.18 28.64 -6.32
N ASP A 285 -1.22 29.21 -5.13
CA ASP A 285 -0.57 30.49 -4.82
C ASP A 285 0.97 30.35 -4.75
N GLU A 286 1.69 31.48 -4.70
CA GLU A 286 3.13 31.48 -4.44
C GLU A 286 3.50 31.00 -3.04
N SER A 287 2.58 30.99 -2.08
CA SER A 287 2.75 30.36 -0.76
C SER A 287 3.00 28.83 -0.84
N PHE A 288 2.47 28.16 -1.87
CA PHE A 288 2.50 26.70 -1.96
C PHE A 288 3.85 26.16 -2.45
N VAL A 289 4.26 25.03 -1.87
CA VAL A 289 5.53 24.32 -2.16
C VAL A 289 5.46 23.40 -3.38
N GLY A 290 4.25 23.00 -3.80
CA GLY A 290 4.05 22.06 -4.90
C GLY A 290 4.17 20.59 -4.49
N PHE A 291 3.44 19.71 -5.20
CA PHE A 291 3.44 18.27 -4.93
C PHE A 291 4.64 17.57 -5.59
N ASN A 292 5.66 17.25 -4.79
CA ASN A 292 6.90 16.61 -5.22
C ASN A 292 7.35 15.51 -4.24
N VAL A 293 8.48 14.82 -4.51
CA VAL A 293 9.01 13.73 -3.67
C VAL A 293 9.30 14.14 -2.22
N GLY A 294 9.64 15.40 -1.98
CA GLY A 294 9.87 15.97 -0.64
C GLY A 294 8.61 16.35 0.13
N THR A 295 7.40 16.25 -0.46
CA THR A 295 6.14 16.64 0.22
C THR A 295 5.92 15.85 1.51
N LYS A 296 6.33 14.57 1.54
CA LYS A 296 6.24 13.73 2.74
C LYS A 296 7.21 14.16 3.86
N GLU A 297 8.31 14.83 3.54
CA GLU A 297 9.24 15.38 4.53
C GLU A 297 8.66 16.57 5.32
N LEU A 298 7.52 17.12 4.88
CA LEU A 298 6.75 18.11 5.63
C LEU A 298 5.82 17.48 6.67
N LEU A 299 5.49 16.19 6.50
CA LEU A 299 4.64 15.42 7.42
C LEU A 299 5.47 14.55 8.38
N PHE A 300 6.72 14.21 8.01
CA PHE A 300 7.57 13.27 8.75
C PHE A 300 8.89 13.88 9.22
N GLU A 301 9.25 13.60 10.48
CA GLU A 301 10.60 13.72 11.01
C GLU A 301 11.30 12.37 10.86
N TYR A 302 12.53 12.41 10.34
CA TYR A 302 13.34 11.24 10.02
C TYR A 302 14.56 11.15 10.96
N ASN A 303 14.92 9.95 11.41
CA ASN A 303 16.23 9.73 12.04
C ASN A 303 17.32 9.68 10.95
N GLU A 304 18.03 10.80 10.74
CA GLU A 304 19.07 10.91 9.70
C GLU A 304 20.16 9.83 9.83
N ASN A 305 20.46 9.32 11.04
CA ASN A 305 21.40 8.22 11.27
C ASN A 305 20.96 6.87 10.67
N ASP A 306 19.67 6.76 10.31
CA ASP A 306 19.04 5.56 9.75
C ASP A 306 18.56 5.75 8.31
N ARG A 307 18.58 6.98 7.77
CA ARG A 307 18.12 7.32 6.40
C ARG A 307 18.96 6.69 5.29
N THR A 308 20.21 6.30 5.61
CA THR A 308 21.11 5.49 4.77
C THR A 308 20.87 3.99 4.88
N LYS A 309 20.11 3.53 5.87
CA LYS A 309 19.82 2.10 6.15
C LYS A 309 18.45 1.69 5.63
N TYR A 310 17.46 2.53 5.86
CA TYR A 310 16.07 2.26 5.53
C TYR A 310 15.55 3.20 4.45
N GLU A 311 14.47 2.76 3.82
CA GLU A 311 13.66 3.55 2.92
C GLU A 311 12.18 3.33 3.21
N ASP A 312 11.39 4.32 2.85
CA ASP A 312 9.99 4.42 3.21
C ASP A 312 9.12 4.75 2.01
N LYS A 313 7.91 4.20 2.03
CA LYS A 313 6.90 4.35 0.98
C LYS A 313 5.51 4.51 1.59
N ILE A 314 4.78 5.56 1.20
CA ILE A 314 3.34 5.61 1.50
C ILE A 314 2.64 4.59 0.60
N ILE A 315 2.00 3.58 1.22
CA ILE A 315 1.34 2.47 0.50
C ILE A 315 -0.18 2.63 0.44
N ASN A 316 -0.79 3.17 1.50
CA ASN A 316 -2.21 3.48 1.60
C ASN A 316 -2.41 4.83 2.29
N ALA A 317 -3.56 5.47 2.03
CA ALA A 317 -3.98 6.68 2.72
C ALA A 317 -5.47 6.62 3.09
N LYS A 318 -5.86 7.49 4.02
CA LYS A 318 -7.26 7.90 4.25
C LYS A 318 -7.29 9.41 4.38
N TYR A 319 -8.42 10.01 4.06
CA TYR A 319 -8.66 11.43 4.17
C TYR A 319 -10.03 11.68 4.80
N ASP A 320 -10.22 12.85 5.39
CA ASP A 320 -11.48 13.34 5.90
C ASP A 320 -11.57 14.85 5.66
N ASP A 321 -12.23 15.24 4.56
CA ASP A 321 -12.43 16.64 4.17
C ASP A 321 -13.54 17.33 4.99
N ILE A 322 -14.30 16.55 5.77
CA ILE A 322 -15.36 17.02 6.68
C ILE A 322 -14.71 17.56 7.97
N ASN A 323 -13.68 16.88 8.48
CA ASN A 323 -12.99 17.21 9.73
C ASN A 323 -11.60 17.84 9.57
N GLY A 324 -10.94 17.69 8.42
CA GLY A 324 -9.59 18.20 8.15
C GLY A 324 -8.50 17.26 8.66
N GLU A 325 -8.66 15.95 8.41
CA GLU A 325 -7.76 14.89 8.89
C GLU A 325 -7.19 14.04 7.75
N LEU A 326 -5.93 13.64 7.88
CA LEU A 326 -5.20 12.79 6.94
C LEU A 326 -4.61 11.60 7.71
N GLY A 327 -4.76 10.38 7.18
CA GLY A 327 -4.04 9.20 7.66
C GLY A 327 -3.17 8.64 6.56
N LEU A 328 -1.92 8.29 6.88
CA LEU A 328 -0.96 7.72 5.94
C LEU A 328 -0.43 6.41 6.51
N GLU A 329 -0.43 5.36 5.71
CA GLU A 329 0.23 4.11 6.03
C GLU A 329 1.54 4.01 5.25
N VAL A 330 2.63 3.85 5.99
CA VAL A 330 3.99 3.87 5.47
C VAL A 330 4.63 2.50 5.66
N GLU A 331 4.98 1.83 4.56
CA GLU A 331 5.94 0.73 4.58
C GLU A 331 7.34 1.32 4.83
N ILE A 332 8.09 0.70 5.73
CA ILE A 332 9.51 0.98 5.95
C ILE A 332 10.27 -0.34 5.75
N LYS A 333 11.26 -0.33 4.87
CA LYS A 333 12.09 -1.50 4.53
C LYS A 333 13.58 -1.17 4.51
N ASN A 334 14.42 -2.21 4.49
CA ASN A 334 15.86 -2.06 4.33
C ASN A 334 16.14 -1.61 2.88
N ARG A 335 17.14 -0.74 2.68
CA ARG A 335 17.62 -0.41 1.33
C ARG A 335 18.30 -1.63 0.71
N GLU A 336 18.21 -1.78 -0.61
CA GLU A 336 18.79 -2.92 -1.33
C GLU A 336 20.30 -3.08 -1.12
N GLU A 337 21.02 -1.97 -0.91
CA GLU A 337 22.47 -1.95 -0.61
C GLU A 337 22.82 -2.27 0.86
N SER A 338 21.84 -2.45 1.74
CA SER A 338 22.07 -2.60 3.18
C SER A 338 22.04 -4.06 3.64
N ASN A 339 23.11 -4.50 4.32
CA ASN A 339 23.27 -5.86 4.85
C ASN A 339 22.46 -6.11 6.15
N LEU A 340 21.25 -5.54 6.26
CA LEU A 340 20.42 -5.61 7.46
C LEU A 340 19.41 -6.74 7.38
N SER A 341 19.25 -7.48 8.49
CA SER A 341 18.30 -8.59 8.64
C SER A 341 16.98 -8.18 9.31
N GLU A 342 16.86 -6.93 9.76
CA GLU A 342 15.64 -6.39 10.37
C GLU A 342 14.46 -6.45 9.37
N PRO A 343 13.30 -7.03 9.69
CA PRO A 343 12.18 -7.14 8.76
C PRO A 343 11.58 -5.77 8.40
N SER A 344 10.88 -5.69 7.27
CA SER A 344 10.04 -4.54 6.94
C SER A 344 8.92 -4.37 7.97
N ILE A 345 8.48 -3.13 8.19
CA ILE A 345 7.33 -2.81 9.05
C ILE A 345 6.38 -1.86 8.33
N THR A 346 5.14 -1.81 8.81
CA THR A 346 4.13 -0.87 8.34
C THR A 346 3.64 -0.03 9.51
N LYS A 347 3.67 1.30 9.35
CA LYS A 347 3.24 2.26 10.40
C LYS A 347 2.13 3.17 9.88
N VAL A 348 1.03 3.27 10.63
CA VAL A 348 -0.07 4.21 10.35
C VAL A 348 0.12 5.49 11.16
N PHE A 349 0.25 6.61 10.47
CA PHE A 349 0.32 7.95 11.05
C PHE A 349 -1.00 8.70 10.80
N ASN A 350 -1.41 9.55 11.74
CA ASN A 350 -2.63 10.34 11.65
C ASN A 350 -2.32 11.81 11.95
N PHE A 351 -2.85 12.70 11.13
CA PHE A 351 -2.58 14.13 11.14
C PHE A 351 -3.91 14.90 11.13
N LYS A 352 -3.97 16.03 11.83
CA LYS A 352 -5.16 16.89 11.93
C LYS A 352 -4.76 18.35 11.76
N GLY A 353 -5.70 19.19 11.31
CA GLY A 353 -5.47 20.62 11.08
C GLY A 353 -5.25 21.01 9.63
N PHE A 354 -5.75 20.20 8.70
CA PHE A 354 -5.88 20.56 7.29
C PHE A 354 -7.16 21.37 7.01
N ARG A 355 -7.35 21.80 5.76
CA ARG A 355 -8.59 22.41 5.28
C ARG A 355 -9.75 21.45 5.49
N LYS A 356 -10.91 21.99 5.85
CA LYS A 356 -12.15 21.23 6.01
C LYS A 356 -13.34 22.02 5.52
N ALA A 357 -14.41 21.32 5.19
CA ALA A 357 -15.65 21.94 4.75
C ALA A 357 -16.27 22.81 5.85
N ASN A 358 -16.83 23.95 5.46
CA ASN A 358 -17.59 24.83 6.33
C ASN A 358 -19.08 24.70 6.00
N PHE A 359 -19.72 23.68 6.57
CA PHE A 359 -21.15 23.40 6.35
C PHE A 359 -22.08 24.51 6.87
N ASN A 360 -21.61 25.33 7.82
CA ASN A 360 -22.37 26.45 8.39
C ASN A 360 -22.33 27.71 7.51
N ASN A 361 -21.38 27.82 6.57
CA ASN A 361 -21.26 28.98 5.69
C ASN A 361 -20.58 28.61 4.36
N GLN A 362 -21.37 28.49 3.30
CA GLN A 362 -20.87 28.15 1.96
C GLN A 362 -19.72 29.08 1.51
N ASN A 363 -19.78 30.38 1.83
CA ASN A 363 -18.81 31.40 1.39
C ASN A 363 -17.45 31.31 2.13
N LYS A 364 -17.30 30.42 3.11
CA LYS A 364 -16.02 30.09 3.77
C LYS A 364 -15.34 28.84 3.19
N ASN A 365 -15.91 28.23 2.16
CA ASN A 365 -15.28 27.11 1.45
C ASN A 365 -14.46 27.63 0.26
N VAL A 366 -13.52 26.82 -0.20
CA VAL A 366 -12.67 27.11 -1.37
C VAL A 366 -13.47 27.09 -2.69
N LEU A 367 -14.69 26.55 -2.68
CA LEU A 367 -15.57 26.45 -3.84
C LEU A 367 -16.61 27.57 -3.87
N SER A 368 -16.81 28.15 -5.04
CA SER A 368 -17.94 29.02 -5.37
C SER A 368 -18.54 28.60 -6.72
N LEU A 369 -19.86 28.70 -6.88
CA LEU A 369 -20.57 28.31 -8.10
C LEU A 369 -21.37 29.50 -8.65
N SER A 370 -21.32 29.71 -9.96
CA SER A 370 -22.04 30.79 -10.64
C SER A 370 -22.63 30.36 -11.99
N LEU A 371 -23.67 31.08 -12.42
CA LEU A 371 -24.29 30.98 -13.74
C LEU A 371 -24.35 32.39 -14.33
N LEU A 372 -23.67 32.63 -15.46
CA LEU A 372 -23.59 33.97 -16.03
C LEU A 372 -24.94 34.44 -16.62
N PRO A 373 -25.25 35.75 -16.62
CA PRO A 373 -26.44 36.29 -17.27
C PRO A 373 -26.57 35.95 -18.77
N SER A 374 -25.44 35.79 -19.46
CA SER A 374 -25.35 35.30 -20.85
C SER A 374 -25.73 33.83 -20.95
N ASP A 375 -25.16 32.99 -20.08
CA ASP A 375 -25.44 31.56 -20.04
C ASP A 375 -26.90 31.26 -19.66
N LEU A 376 -27.50 32.04 -18.75
CA LEU A 376 -28.92 32.01 -18.47
C LEU A 376 -29.76 32.47 -19.68
N LYS A 377 -29.29 33.48 -20.43
CA LYS A 377 -29.98 33.91 -21.66
C LYS A 377 -30.02 32.79 -22.70
N ASP A 378 -28.91 32.09 -22.91
CA ASP A 378 -28.85 30.94 -23.83
C ASP A 378 -29.89 29.86 -23.47
N LEU A 379 -30.02 29.55 -22.18
CA LEU A 379 -30.98 28.55 -21.66
C LEU A 379 -32.46 28.92 -21.89
N ILE A 380 -32.76 30.18 -22.26
CA ILE A 380 -34.13 30.65 -22.57
C ILE A 380 -34.31 31.12 -24.03
N THR A 381 -33.34 30.86 -24.90
CA THR A 381 -33.47 31.10 -26.36
C THR A 381 -34.42 30.08 -27.01
N THR A 382 -34.68 30.24 -28.31
CA THR A 382 -35.53 29.35 -29.14
C THR A 382 -35.20 27.86 -29.07
N LYS A 383 -34.01 27.46 -28.59
CA LYS A 383 -33.63 26.05 -28.37
C LYS A 383 -33.14 25.77 -26.93
N GLY A 384 -33.32 26.71 -26.01
CA GLY A 384 -32.88 26.60 -24.61
C GLY A 384 -33.80 25.72 -23.76
N SER A 385 -33.25 25.05 -22.74
CA SER A 385 -33.97 24.04 -21.94
C SER A 385 -35.04 24.61 -21.02
N LEU A 386 -34.95 25.89 -20.63
CA LEU A 386 -35.93 26.58 -19.78
C LEU A 386 -37.02 27.33 -20.59
N LYS A 387 -36.91 27.39 -21.92
CA LYS A 387 -37.74 28.27 -22.76
C LYS A 387 -39.24 28.00 -22.63
N SER A 388 -39.65 26.73 -22.58
CA SER A 388 -41.06 26.35 -22.52
C SER A 388 -41.77 26.84 -21.26
N ASP A 389 -41.10 26.79 -20.12
CA ASP A 389 -41.67 27.19 -18.84
C ASP A 389 -41.65 28.72 -18.67
N VAL A 390 -40.61 29.39 -19.17
CA VAL A 390 -40.53 30.86 -19.23
C VAL A 390 -41.61 31.43 -20.16
N ASP A 391 -41.77 30.88 -21.36
CA ASP A 391 -42.86 31.24 -22.30
C ASP A 391 -44.24 31.07 -21.66
N LYS A 392 -44.43 30.00 -20.89
CA LYS A 392 -45.69 29.69 -20.19
C LYS A 392 -45.96 30.72 -19.09
N ALA A 393 -44.97 31.01 -18.23
CA ALA A 393 -45.09 32.01 -17.16
C ALA A 393 -45.42 33.41 -17.69
N ILE A 394 -44.78 33.84 -18.80
CA ILE A 394 -45.09 35.11 -19.48
C ILE A 394 -46.54 35.12 -19.99
N LYS A 395 -46.98 34.05 -20.68
CA LYS A 395 -48.34 33.94 -21.22
C LYS A 395 -49.41 33.92 -20.13
N SER A 396 -49.14 33.29 -18.99
CA SER A 396 -50.01 33.31 -17.80
C SER A 396 -50.03 34.65 -17.07
N LYS A 397 -49.09 35.56 -17.36
CA LYS A 397 -48.81 36.79 -16.58
C LYS A 397 -48.48 36.51 -15.11
N ASP A 398 -47.76 35.42 -14.84
CA ASP A 398 -47.32 35.02 -13.49
C ASP A 398 -46.11 35.85 -12.99
N PHE A 399 -46.22 37.18 -13.10
CA PHE A 399 -45.17 38.12 -12.72
C PHE A 399 -45.00 38.21 -11.20
N SER A 400 -43.76 38.43 -10.77
CA SER A 400 -43.32 38.52 -9.36
C SER A 400 -43.70 37.32 -8.48
N LYS A 401 -44.07 36.18 -9.08
CA LYS A 401 -44.28 34.90 -8.40
C LYS A 401 -43.04 34.02 -8.54
N LYS A 402 -42.67 33.35 -7.46
CA LYS A 402 -41.64 32.29 -7.48
C LYS A 402 -42.27 30.98 -7.95
N ILE A 403 -42.00 30.61 -9.20
CA ILE A 403 -42.57 29.44 -9.88
C ILE A 403 -41.57 28.29 -9.78
N SER A 404 -41.97 27.17 -9.18
CA SER A 404 -41.17 25.93 -9.22
C SER A 404 -41.17 25.38 -10.65
N ILE A 405 -39.98 25.11 -11.17
CA ILE A 405 -39.81 24.46 -12.48
C ILE A 405 -39.75 22.95 -12.29
N SER A 406 -40.15 22.20 -13.33
CA SER A 406 -40.00 20.74 -13.29
C SER A 406 -38.53 20.35 -13.22
N ASN A 407 -38.14 19.56 -12.21
CA ASN A 407 -36.76 19.06 -12.01
C ASN A 407 -36.39 17.98 -13.04
N ASN A 408 -36.70 18.18 -14.32
CA ASN A 408 -36.43 17.24 -15.39
C ASN A 408 -34.96 17.28 -15.83
N ASP A 409 -34.49 16.15 -16.36
CA ASP A 409 -33.11 15.94 -16.78
C ASP A 409 -32.61 16.94 -17.84
N PHE A 410 -33.48 17.43 -18.73
CA PHE A 410 -33.09 18.38 -19.78
C PHE A 410 -32.75 19.76 -19.20
N ILE A 411 -33.52 20.21 -18.20
CA ILE A 411 -33.28 21.46 -17.49
C ILE A 411 -32.05 21.33 -16.58
N LYS A 412 -31.96 20.26 -15.78
CA LYS A 412 -30.79 19.97 -14.94
C LYS A 412 -29.49 19.92 -15.76
N ASN A 413 -29.48 19.15 -16.85
CA ASN A 413 -28.33 19.03 -17.75
C ASN A 413 -27.98 20.39 -18.40
N GLY A 414 -28.97 21.17 -18.83
CA GLY A 414 -28.75 22.52 -19.36
C GLY A 414 -28.05 23.44 -18.35
N LEU A 415 -28.52 23.47 -17.09
CA LEU A 415 -27.89 24.23 -16.01
C LEU A 415 -26.47 23.71 -15.71
N PHE A 416 -26.30 22.40 -15.58
CA PHE A 416 -25.01 21.77 -15.28
C PHE A 416 -23.91 22.14 -16.29
N LYS A 417 -24.23 22.13 -17.59
CA LYS A 417 -23.28 22.52 -18.65
C LYS A 417 -22.93 24.00 -18.69
N LYS A 418 -23.74 24.84 -18.04
CA LYS A 418 -23.61 26.29 -18.00
C LYS A 418 -23.06 26.83 -16.66
N LEU A 419 -23.04 26.01 -15.61
CA LEU A 419 -22.40 26.34 -14.35
C LEU A 419 -20.88 26.51 -14.51
N ILE A 420 -20.34 27.48 -13.78
CA ILE A 420 -18.92 27.73 -13.59
C ILE A 420 -18.59 27.51 -12.13
N LEU A 421 -17.54 26.73 -11.86
CA LEU A 421 -16.95 26.57 -10.55
C LEU A 421 -15.74 27.50 -10.43
N ASN A 422 -15.69 28.31 -9.39
CA ASN A 422 -14.61 29.24 -9.14
C ASN A 422 -13.90 28.82 -7.84
N VAL A 423 -12.59 28.92 -7.85
CA VAL A 423 -11.74 28.60 -6.68
C VAL A 423 -11.44 29.91 -5.95
N VAL A 424 -11.77 30.01 -4.66
CA VAL A 424 -11.61 31.22 -3.85
C VAL A 424 -11.24 30.87 -2.40
N ASP A 425 -9.96 30.96 -2.05
CA ASP A 425 -9.38 30.64 -0.74
C ASP A 425 -9.04 31.91 0.06
N ASN A 426 -10.09 32.61 0.51
CA ASN A 426 -10.01 33.82 1.33
C ASN A 426 -9.45 33.62 2.76
N GLU A 427 -8.95 32.43 3.11
CA GLU A 427 -8.61 32.06 4.50
C GLU A 427 -7.23 31.44 4.65
N ASN A 428 -6.78 30.61 3.71
CA ASN A 428 -5.46 29.99 3.74
C ASN A 428 -4.51 30.46 2.63
N HIS A 429 -5.02 31.07 1.54
CA HIS A 429 -4.26 31.51 0.38
C HIS A 429 -3.24 30.45 -0.13
N ILE A 430 -3.66 29.17 -0.17
CA ILE A 430 -2.91 28.06 -0.79
C ILE A 430 -3.38 27.85 -2.23
N TYR A 431 -4.68 27.98 -2.48
CA TYR A 431 -5.27 27.91 -3.81
C TYR A 431 -5.26 29.30 -4.48
N ARG A 432 -5.19 29.36 -5.82
CA ARG A 432 -5.15 30.63 -6.55
C ARG A 432 -6.54 31.16 -6.90
N ASP A 433 -6.90 32.33 -6.38
CA ASP A 433 -8.27 32.90 -6.44
C ASP A 433 -8.72 33.43 -7.82
N THR A 434 -7.97 33.17 -8.90
CA THR A 434 -8.27 33.65 -10.26
C THR A 434 -8.71 32.52 -11.21
N GLN A 435 -9.25 31.42 -10.68
CA GLN A 435 -9.60 30.25 -11.48
C GLN A 435 -11.12 30.12 -11.68
N SER A 436 -11.52 29.93 -12.94
CA SER A 436 -12.87 29.57 -13.34
C SER A 436 -12.84 28.26 -14.14
N LEU A 437 -13.46 27.22 -13.61
CA LEU A 437 -13.41 25.84 -14.09
C LEU A 437 -14.81 25.37 -14.54
N LYS A 438 -14.87 24.35 -15.40
CA LYS A 438 -16.13 23.78 -15.89
C LYS A 438 -16.51 22.51 -15.14
N LEU A 439 -17.80 22.33 -14.86
CA LEU A 439 -18.31 21.07 -14.33
C LEU A 439 -18.46 20.02 -15.44
N ASP A 440 -18.96 20.40 -16.61
CA ASP A 440 -19.15 19.50 -17.76
C ASP A 440 -17.88 19.31 -18.60
N TYR A 441 -17.58 18.06 -18.96
CA TYR A 441 -16.51 17.68 -19.89
C TYR A 441 -16.94 17.69 -21.36
N SER A 442 -18.24 17.81 -21.67
CA SER A 442 -18.75 17.71 -23.04
C SER A 442 -18.64 19.03 -23.84
N ASN A 443 -18.37 20.14 -23.15
CA ASN A 443 -18.13 21.43 -23.78
C ASN A 443 -16.74 21.47 -24.44
N LYS A 444 -16.68 21.86 -25.72
CA LYS A 444 -15.46 21.82 -26.55
C LYS A 444 -14.65 23.12 -26.55
N SER A 445 -15.04 24.11 -25.76
CA SER A 445 -14.26 25.35 -25.58
C SER A 445 -12.92 25.04 -24.91
N GLU A 446 -11.81 25.30 -25.60
CA GLU A 446 -10.43 25.04 -25.11
C GLU A 446 -10.01 25.94 -23.93
N GLU A 447 -10.83 26.92 -23.57
CA GLU A 447 -10.51 28.02 -22.65
C GLU A 447 -10.41 27.61 -21.17
N ASN A 448 -11.18 26.60 -20.71
CA ASN A 448 -11.31 26.24 -19.30
C ASN A 448 -11.25 24.71 -19.10
N ASN A 449 -10.44 24.25 -18.14
CA ASN A 449 -10.38 22.84 -17.74
C ASN A 449 -11.63 22.40 -16.97
N THR A 450 -11.97 21.11 -17.03
CA THR A 450 -12.96 20.51 -16.12
C THR A 450 -12.34 20.05 -14.80
N ILE A 451 -13.12 20.11 -13.71
CA ILE A 451 -12.76 19.51 -12.41
C ILE A 451 -12.76 17.98 -12.43
N ILE A 452 -13.46 17.33 -13.37
CA ILE A 452 -13.62 15.87 -13.43
C ILE A 452 -12.27 15.25 -13.77
N ALA A 453 -11.66 14.56 -12.82
CA ALA A 453 -10.29 14.04 -12.89
C ALA A 453 -10.24 12.50 -12.97
N PHE A 454 -11.32 11.82 -12.58
CA PHE A 454 -11.39 10.37 -12.46
C PHE A 454 -12.48 9.75 -13.32
N ASN A 455 -12.31 8.47 -13.66
CA ASN A 455 -13.19 7.73 -14.58
C ASN A 455 -14.62 7.49 -14.05
N ASP A 456 -14.89 7.69 -12.77
CA ASP A 456 -16.22 7.61 -12.15
C ASP A 456 -17.01 8.95 -12.14
N GLY A 457 -16.39 10.02 -12.64
CA GLY A 457 -16.93 11.38 -12.65
C GLY A 457 -16.57 12.21 -11.42
N THR A 458 -15.72 11.73 -10.50
CA THR A 458 -15.22 12.53 -9.38
C THR A 458 -14.08 13.47 -9.80
N SER A 459 -13.85 14.47 -8.97
CA SER A 459 -12.76 15.45 -9.08
C SER A 459 -11.55 15.06 -8.22
N LEU A 460 -10.38 15.62 -8.56
CA LEU A 460 -9.17 15.55 -7.72
C LEU A 460 -8.88 16.90 -7.03
N TYR A 461 -9.32 18.00 -7.66
CA TYR A 461 -8.95 19.36 -7.30
C TYR A 461 -10.18 20.28 -7.29
N PRO A 462 -10.32 21.20 -6.32
CA PRO A 462 -9.42 21.40 -5.17
C PRO A 462 -9.55 20.35 -4.06
N LEU A 463 -10.54 19.45 -4.15
CA LEU A 463 -10.72 18.26 -3.31
C LEU A 463 -11.35 17.10 -4.12
N HIS A 464 -11.60 15.96 -3.46
CA HIS A 464 -12.33 14.83 -4.04
C HIS A 464 -13.82 14.99 -3.77
N THR A 465 -14.57 15.39 -4.79
CA THR A 465 -16.03 15.52 -4.74
C THR A 465 -16.67 15.07 -6.06
N LYS A 466 -17.95 14.71 -6.01
CA LYS A 466 -18.80 14.50 -7.20
C LYS A 466 -19.79 15.66 -7.34
N ILE A 467 -19.84 16.23 -8.54
CA ILE A 467 -20.83 17.26 -8.92
C ILE A 467 -21.31 16.92 -10.33
N ASP A 468 -22.59 16.61 -10.48
CA ASP A 468 -23.21 16.25 -11.76
C ASP A 468 -24.58 16.93 -11.94
N LYS A 469 -25.36 16.51 -12.95
CA LYS A 469 -26.70 17.06 -13.18
C LYS A 469 -27.67 16.78 -12.01
N ASP A 470 -27.45 15.71 -11.26
CA ASP A 470 -28.38 15.24 -10.24
C ASP A 470 -28.12 15.87 -8.88
N SER A 471 -26.90 16.40 -8.65
CA SER A 471 -26.59 17.42 -7.63
C SER A 471 -27.54 18.64 -7.68
N ILE A 472 -28.14 18.95 -8.84
CA ILE A 472 -29.04 20.11 -9.00
C ILE A 472 -30.45 19.80 -8.50
N SER A 473 -30.99 20.70 -7.67
CA SER A 473 -32.27 20.57 -6.97
C SER A 473 -32.97 21.93 -6.81
N ASP A 474 -34.23 21.90 -6.37
CA ASP A 474 -34.99 23.08 -5.94
C ASP A 474 -35.00 24.25 -6.96
N ILE A 475 -35.28 23.96 -8.23
CA ILE A 475 -35.21 24.95 -9.32
C ILE A 475 -36.48 25.83 -9.33
N PHE A 476 -36.29 27.14 -9.21
CA PHE A 476 -37.35 28.16 -9.30
C PHE A 476 -36.98 29.25 -10.30
N ILE A 477 -37.99 29.82 -10.96
CA ILE A 477 -37.87 31.09 -11.67
C ILE A 477 -38.80 32.15 -11.07
N THR A 478 -38.45 33.41 -11.25
CA THR A 478 -39.33 34.57 -11.05
C THR A 478 -39.22 35.46 -12.29
N ILE A 479 -40.35 35.97 -12.79
CA ILE A 479 -40.35 36.93 -13.91
C ILE A 479 -40.82 38.28 -13.38
N ILE A 480 -39.97 39.30 -13.45
CA ILE A 480 -40.27 40.67 -13.05
C ILE A 480 -40.53 41.48 -14.32
N ASN A 481 -41.53 42.36 -14.32
CA ASN A 481 -41.69 43.36 -15.38
C ASN A 481 -41.15 44.70 -14.88
N GLU A 482 -40.03 45.16 -15.47
CA GLU A 482 -39.34 46.41 -15.14
C GLU A 482 -39.33 47.26 -16.43
N ASP A 483 -39.89 48.48 -16.38
CA ASP A 483 -39.94 49.43 -17.51
C ASP A 483 -40.46 48.84 -18.84
N GLY A 484 -41.44 47.93 -18.77
CA GLY A 484 -42.02 47.23 -19.91
C GLY A 484 -41.16 46.09 -20.49
N GLN A 485 -39.97 45.86 -19.96
CA GLN A 485 -39.13 44.69 -20.27
C GLN A 485 -39.34 43.59 -19.24
N ASN A 486 -39.33 42.33 -19.68
CA ASN A 486 -39.37 41.19 -18.77
C ASN A 486 -37.94 40.81 -18.36
N LYS A 487 -37.70 40.68 -17.06
CA LYS A 487 -36.47 40.19 -16.45
C LYS A 487 -36.74 38.81 -15.86
N LEU A 488 -35.93 37.83 -16.24
CA LEU A 488 -35.93 36.52 -15.61
C LEU A 488 -34.93 36.51 -14.45
N GLU A 489 -35.34 35.98 -13.32
CA GLU A 489 -34.46 35.57 -12.23
C GLU A 489 -34.61 34.05 -12.04
N ILE A 490 -33.50 33.35 -11.81
CA ILE A 490 -33.47 31.92 -11.49
C ILE A 490 -32.79 31.70 -10.15
N GLU A 491 -33.36 30.80 -9.35
CA GLU A 491 -32.81 30.32 -8.08
C GLU A 491 -32.78 28.78 -8.14
N PHE A 492 -31.66 28.16 -7.75
CA PHE A 492 -31.57 26.70 -7.58
C PHE A 492 -30.47 26.30 -6.60
N ASN A 493 -30.52 25.06 -6.14
CA ASN A 493 -29.56 24.50 -5.19
C ASN A 493 -28.66 23.46 -5.87
N VAL A 494 -27.35 23.55 -5.64
CA VAL A 494 -26.36 22.53 -6.04
C VAL A 494 -25.82 21.86 -4.78
N ASN A 495 -26.04 20.56 -4.68
CA ASN A 495 -25.62 19.75 -3.54
C ASN A 495 -24.24 19.14 -3.84
N ILE A 496 -23.21 19.55 -3.09
CA ILE A 496 -21.83 19.06 -3.22
C ILE A 496 -21.52 18.19 -2.00
N SER A 497 -21.14 16.93 -2.20
CA SER A 497 -20.74 16.04 -1.11
C SER A 497 -19.25 16.16 -0.79
N PHE A 498 -18.93 16.34 0.49
CA PHE A 498 -17.59 16.23 1.04
C PHE A 498 -17.43 14.85 1.68
N TYR A 499 -16.25 14.25 1.54
CA TYR A 499 -16.05 12.84 1.85
C TYR A 499 -14.99 12.60 2.92
N ALA A 500 -15.15 11.48 3.62
CA ALA A 500 -14.06 10.77 4.27
C ALA A 500 -13.90 9.38 3.63
N SER A 501 -12.69 8.81 3.72
CA SER A 501 -12.35 7.49 3.17
C SER A 501 -11.86 6.52 4.25
N ASN A 502 -11.83 5.23 3.91
CA ASN A 502 -11.13 4.21 4.69
C ASN A 502 -9.68 4.09 4.22
N LEU A 503 -8.80 3.60 5.09
CA LEU A 503 -7.38 3.40 4.78
C LEU A 503 -7.21 2.40 3.63
N SER A 504 -6.79 2.89 2.47
CA SER A 504 -6.69 2.13 1.22
C SER A 504 -5.80 2.85 0.20
N ASP A 505 -5.66 2.28 -0.99
CA ASP A 505 -4.96 2.94 -2.10
C ASP A 505 -5.81 4.02 -2.80
N LEU A 506 -7.04 4.25 -2.34
CA LEU A 506 -8.02 5.19 -2.91
C LEU A 506 -8.43 4.93 -4.38
N THR A 507 -7.94 3.86 -5.03
CA THR A 507 -8.26 3.58 -6.45
C THR A 507 -9.67 3.06 -6.68
N SER A 508 -10.33 2.59 -5.62
CA SER A 508 -11.75 2.23 -5.58
C SER A 508 -12.69 3.43 -5.43
N HIS A 509 -12.16 4.63 -5.15
CA HIS A 509 -12.90 5.83 -4.74
C HIS A 509 -13.86 5.63 -3.54
N SER A 510 -13.69 4.55 -2.76
CA SER A 510 -14.64 4.17 -1.71
C SER A 510 -14.58 5.09 -0.49
N THR A 511 -15.74 5.65 -0.13
CA THR A 511 -15.91 6.54 1.02
C THR A 511 -16.33 5.77 2.28
N SER A 512 -15.98 6.30 3.44
CA SER A 512 -16.39 5.81 4.76
C SER A 512 -17.54 6.64 5.36
N LYS A 513 -17.67 7.89 4.91
CA LYS A 513 -18.70 8.87 5.28
C LYS A 513 -18.81 9.94 4.21
N ASP A 514 -20.00 10.49 4.02
CA ASP A 514 -20.24 11.72 3.27
C ASP A 514 -21.06 12.75 4.07
N GLU A 515 -20.86 14.04 3.80
CA GLU A 515 -21.74 15.13 4.23
C GLU A 515 -21.97 16.11 3.08
N THR A 516 -23.23 16.51 2.87
CA THR A 516 -23.64 17.36 1.74
C THR A 516 -23.71 18.83 2.11
N LEU A 517 -22.97 19.68 1.39
CA LEU A 517 -23.10 21.13 1.43
C LEU A 517 -23.97 21.63 0.27
N LYS A 518 -25.06 22.34 0.62
CA LYS A 518 -25.99 22.95 -0.34
C LYS A 518 -25.53 24.37 -0.72
N TYR A 519 -25.15 24.56 -1.98
CA TYR A 519 -24.81 25.85 -2.56
C TYR A 519 -26.04 26.48 -3.22
N LYS A 520 -26.43 27.67 -2.76
CA LYS A 520 -27.55 28.42 -3.34
C LYS A 520 -27.07 29.28 -4.53
N ILE A 521 -27.51 28.94 -5.73
CA ILE A 521 -27.21 29.67 -6.97
C ILE A 521 -28.35 30.63 -7.29
N ASN A 522 -28.00 31.87 -7.66
CA ASN A 522 -28.95 32.88 -8.12
C ASN A 522 -28.36 33.53 -9.38
N SER A 523 -29.18 33.79 -10.41
CA SER A 523 -28.76 34.53 -11.61
C SER A 523 -29.96 35.25 -12.23
N SER A 524 -29.71 36.27 -13.05
CA SER A 524 -30.78 37.01 -13.74
C SER A 524 -30.37 37.46 -15.14
N THR A 525 -31.34 37.63 -16.02
CA THR A 525 -31.12 38.10 -17.41
C THR A 525 -32.37 38.78 -17.96
N ARG A 526 -32.21 39.62 -19.00
CA ARG A 526 -33.35 40.27 -19.67
C ARG A 526 -33.90 39.38 -20.79
N ILE A 527 -35.22 39.26 -20.83
CA ILE A 527 -35.99 38.56 -21.87
C ILE A 527 -36.41 39.60 -22.92
N GLY A 528 -35.98 39.37 -24.16
CA GLY A 528 -36.26 40.19 -25.34
C GLY A 528 -35.78 39.49 -26.60
#